data_AF-A0A6N0ZBJ8-F1
#
_entry.id   AF-A0A6N0ZBJ8-F1
#
_cell.length_a   1.000
_cell.length_b   1.000
_cell.length_c   1.000
_cell.angle_alpha   90.00
_cell.angle_beta   90.00
_cell.angle_gamma   90.00
#
_symmetry.space_group_name_H-M   'P 1'
#
loop_
_entity.id
_entity.type
_entity.pdbx_description
1 polymer ?
#
loop_
_entity_poly.entity_id
_entity_poly.type
_entity_poly.pdbx_seq_one_letter_code
_entity_poly.pdbx_strand_id
1 'polypeptide(L)'
;MTNDSLLLIAIFLLGVVVLVGILVTKKPGFGKFTTSTLLLAMVFISAALFFAAGKIDSPLFGQIAFAVLGFAGGLLANKETAPNPALQRDAPPATPAPRP
;
A
#
# COMPACT_ATOMS: atom_id res chain seq x y z
N MET A 1 -29.58 -19.49 -6.99
CA MET A 1 -28.55 -18.44 -6.84
C MET A 1 -27.53 -18.68 -7.92
N THR A 2 -27.32 -17.73 -8.82
CA THR A 2 -26.36 -17.82 -9.92
C THR A 2 -24.93 -17.78 -9.38
N ASN A 3 -24.01 -18.51 -10.01
CA ASN A 3 -22.60 -18.58 -9.60
C ASN A 3 -21.95 -17.19 -9.47
N ASP A 4 -22.39 -16.25 -10.29
CA ASP A 4 -21.92 -14.85 -10.28
C ASP A 4 -22.29 -14.13 -8.97
N SER A 5 -23.47 -14.40 -8.42
CA SER A 5 -23.89 -13.84 -7.12
C SER A 5 -23.08 -14.41 -5.97
N LEU A 6 -22.67 -15.68 -6.06
CA LEU A 6 -21.85 -16.34 -5.05
C LEU A 6 -20.41 -15.79 -5.06
N LEU A 7 -19.87 -15.52 -6.25
CA LEU A 7 -18.54 -14.94 -6.45
C LEU A 7 -18.47 -13.48 -5.95
N LEU A 8 -19.50 -12.68 -6.23
CA LEU A 8 -19.66 -11.34 -5.68
C LEU A 8 -19.76 -11.34 -4.15
N ILE A 9 -20.58 -12.23 -3.57
CA ILE A 9 -20.74 -12.35 -2.12
C ILE A 9 -19.42 -12.77 -1.46
N ALA A 10 -18.69 -13.72 -2.05
CA ALA A 10 -17.41 -14.18 -1.54
C ALA A 10 -16.37 -13.05 -1.53
N ILE A 11 -16.26 -12.27 -2.61
CA ILE A 11 -15.33 -11.14 -2.70
C ILE A 11 -15.72 -10.01 -1.77
N PHE A 12 -17.02 -9.74 -1.62
CA PHE A 12 -17.52 -8.76 -0.67
C PHE A 12 -17.21 -9.15 0.77
N LEU A 13 -17.47 -10.40 1.16
CA LEU A 13 -17.11 -10.93 2.48
C LEU A 13 -15.60 -10.88 2.73
N LEU A 14 -14.78 -11.24 1.74
CA LEU A 14 -13.32 -11.16 1.83
C LEU A 14 -12.86 -9.71 2.04
N GLY A 15 -13.43 -8.77 1.30
CA GLY A 15 -13.15 -7.34 1.44
C GLY A 15 -13.52 -6.80 2.82
N VAL A 16 -14.69 -7.19 3.35
CA VAL A 16 -15.13 -6.82 4.71
C VAL A 16 -14.20 -7.40 5.76
N VAL A 17 -13.80 -8.68 5.64
CA VAL A 17 -12.87 -9.31 6.59
C VAL A 17 -11.49 -8.64 6.57
N VAL A 18 -10.98 -8.26 5.40
CA VAL A 18 -9.71 -7.52 5.28
C VAL A 18 -9.82 -6.13 5.91
N LEU A 19 -10.92 -5.41 5.64
CA LEU A 19 -11.14 -4.07 6.16
C LEU A 19 -11.31 -4.08 7.69
N VAL A 20 -12.13 -4.99 8.21
CA VAL A 20 -12.31 -5.23 9.65
C VAL A 20 -10.99 -5.70 10.28
N GLY A 21 -10.24 -6.57 9.61
CA GLY A 21 -8.92 -7.03 10.05
C GLY A 21 -7.94 -5.87 10.25
N ILE A 22 -7.86 -4.94 9.29
CA ILE A 22 -7.02 -3.74 9.38
C ILE A 22 -7.52 -2.79 10.49
N LEU A 23 -8.83 -2.66 10.66
CA LEU A 23 -9.41 -1.78 11.69
C LEU A 23 -9.29 -2.36 13.11
N VAL A 24 -9.37 -3.69 13.29
CA VAL A 24 -9.26 -4.40 14.57
C VAL A 24 -7.80 -4.60 15.00
N THR A 25 -6.87 -4.74 14.06
CA THR A 25 -5.43 -4.79 14.39
C THR A 25 -4.85 -3.44 14.85
N LYS A 26 -5.66 -2.38 14.92
CA LYS A 26 -5.29 -1.09 15.55
C LYS A 26 -4.89 -1.27 17.01
N LYS A 27 -3.61 -1.53 17.26
CA LYS A 27 -2.96 -1.30 18.56
C LYS A 27 -2.28 0.08 18.55
N PRO A 28 -2.24 0.80 19.70
CA PRO A 28 -1.62 2.12 19.80
C PRO A 28 -0.11 2.01 19.51
N GLY A 29 0.30 2.51 18.35
CA GLY A 29 1.65 2.34 17.79
C GLY A 29 1.69 2.14 16.27
N PHE A 30 0.61 2.46 15.56
CA PHE A 30 0.49 2.24 14.12
C PHE A 30 1.54 3.06 13.35
N GLY A 31 2.46 2.34 12.71
CA GLY A 31 3.61 2.90 12.03
C GLY A 31 3.26 3.78 10.84
N LYS A 32 4.25 4.59 10.43
CA LYS A 32 4.27 5.60 9.36
C LYS A 32 3.58 5.27 8.02
N PHE A 33 3.21 4.02 7.75
CA PHE A 33 2.64 3.56 6.47
C PHE A 33 1.20 3.02 6.54
N THR A 34 0.57 3.05 7.71
CA THR A 34 -0.83 2.60 7.93
C THR A 34 -1.81 3.15 6.89
N THR A 35 -1.80 4.47 6.70
CA THR A 35 -2.78 5.15 5.85
C THR A 35 -2.60 4.72 4.41
N SER A 36 -1.35 4.57 3.96
CA SER A 36 -0.99 4.08 2.63
C SER A 36 -1.43 2.62 2.43
N THR A 37 -1.26 1.74 3.44
CA THR A 37 -1.71 0.35 3.37
C THR A 37 -3.24 0.23 3.35
N LEU A 38 -3.96 1.09 4.09
CA LEU A 38 -5.41 1.15 4.08
C LEU A 38 -5.95 1.57 2.70
N LEU A 39 -5.36 2.62 2.12
CA LEU A 39 -5.70 3.06 0.76
C LEU A 39 -5.42 1.97 -0.27
N LEU A 40 -4.30 1.26 -0.14
CA LEU A 40 -3.95 0.15 -1.02
C LEU A 40 -4.97 -0.99 -0.95
N ALA A 41 -5.37 -1.38 0.26
CA ALA A 41 -6.40 -2.40 0.48
C ALA A 41 -7.75 -1.95 -0.12
N MET A 42 -8.12 -0.68 0.05
CA MET A 42 -9.36 -0.14 -0.50
C MET A 42 -9.37 -0.17 -2.04
N VAL A 43 -8.25 0.21 -2.69
CA VAL A 43 -8.11 0.14 -4.15
C VAL A 43 -8.18 -1.31 -4.64
N PHE A 44 -7.51 -2.24 -3.97
CA PHE A 44 -7.51 -3.65 -4.34
C PHE A 44 -8.91 -4.28 -4.23
N ILE A 45 -9.63 -4.03 -3.13
CA ILE A 45 -10.99 -4.53 -2.94
C ILE A 45 -11.94 -3.94 -3.99
N SER A 46 -11.81 -2.64 -4.28
CA SER A 46 -12.61 -1.99 -5.32
C SER A 46 -12.36 -2.62 -6.70
N ALA A 47 -11.11 -2.85 -7.07
CA ALA A 47 -10.75 -3.51 -8.32
C ALA A 47 -11.27 -4.96 -8.40
N ALA A 48 -11.20 -5.71 -7.30
CA ALA A 48 -11.75 -7.06 -7.22
C ALA A 48 -13.28 -7.09 -7.36
N LEU A 49 -13.99 -6.12 -6.77
CA LEU A 49 -15.44 -5.96 -6.94
C LEU A 49 -15.82 -5.63 -8.38
N PHE A 50 -15.09 -4.73 -9.04
CA PHE A 50 -15.34 -4.40 -10.45
C PHE A 50 -15.01 -5.55 -11.40
N PHE A 51 -14.00 -6.37 -11.09
CA PHE A 51 -13.71 -7.61 -11.83
C PHE A 51 -14.84 -8.64 -11.64
N ALA A 52 -15.31 -8.83 -10.40
CA ALA A 52 -16.43 -9.73 -10.09
C ALA A 52 -17.75 -9.29 -10.75
N ALA A 53 -17.96 -7.98 -10.91
CA ALA A 53 -19.11 -7.42 -11.60
C ALA A 53 -19.02 -7.52 -13.14
N GLY A 54 -17.95 -8.10 -13.70
CA GLY A 54 -17.71 -8.20 -15.14
C GLY A 54 -17.52 -6.84 -15.81
N LYS A 55 -17.22 -5.78 -15.04
CA LYS A 55 -16.99 -4.42 -15.55
C LYS A 55 -15.54 -4.17 -15.95
N ILE A 56 -14.64 -5.08 -15.59
CA ILE A 56 -13.20 -4.99 -15.83
C ILE A 56 -12.72 -6.28 -16.51
N ASP A 57 -11.97 -6.11 -17.59
CA ASP A 57 -11.27 -7.22 -18.28
C ASP A 57 -10.14 -7.80 -17.42
N SER A 58 -9.93 -9.12 -17.53
CA SER A 58 -8.86 -9.85 -16.83
C SER A 58 -7.45 -9.24 -16.98
N PRO A 59 -7.01 -8.72 -18.15
CA PRO A 59 -5.72 -8.03 -18.26
C PRO A 59 -5.63 -6.75 -17.41
N LEU A 60 -6.71 -5.97 -17.29
CA LEU A 60 -6.71 -4.75 -16.49
C LEU A 60 -6.65 -5.08 -14.99
N PHE A 61 -7.38 -6.11 -14.55
CA PHE A 61 -7.29 -6.59 -13.17
C PHE A 61 -5.87 -7.06 -12.83
N GLY A 62 -5.20 -7.78 -13.75
CA GLY A 62 -3.81 -8.20 -13.60
C GLY A 62 -2.86 -7.02 -13.38
N GLN A 63 -2.99 -5.94 -14.16
CA GLN A 63 -2.17 -4.73 -14.00
C GLN A 63 -2.36 -4.08 -12.64
N ILE A 64 -3.61 -3.98 -12.17
CA ILE A 64 -3.92 -3.42 -10.84
C ILE A 64 -3.35 -4.30 -9.73
N ALA A 65 -3.48 -5.62 -9.85
CA ALA A 65 -2.90 -6.57 -8.88
C ALA A 65 -1.37 -6.46 -8.81
N PHE A 66 -0.70 -6.35 -9.96
CA PHE A 66 0.75 -6.14 -10.00
C PHE A 66 1.18 -4.80 -9.40
N ALA A 67 0.45 -3.72 -9.67
CA ALA A 67 0.73 -2.40 -9.06
C ALA A 67 0.55 -2.43 -7.53
N VAL A 68 -0.51 -3.09 -7.05
CA VAL A 68 -0.77 -3.27 -5.62
C VAL A 68 0.34 -4.09 -4.95
N LEU A 69 0.72 -5.24 -5.54
CA LEU A 69 1.81 -6.07 -5.04
C LEU A 69 3.15 -5.34 -5.07
N GLY A 70 3.44 -4.59 -6.13
CA GLY A 70 4.66 -3.79 -6.25
C GLY A 70 4.74 -2.68 -5.21
N PHE A 71 3.63 -2.00 -4.94
CA PHE A 71 3.57 -0.97 -3.90
C PHE A 71 3.69 -1.56 -2.49
N ALA A 72 3.02 -2.70 -2.22
CA ALA A 72 3.16 -3.42 -0.95
C ALA A 72 4.60 -3.93 -0.75
N GLY A 73 5.21 -4.51 -1.78
CA GLY A 73 6.61 -4.93 -1.77
C GLY A 73 7.57 -3.76 -1.56
N GLY A 74 7.32 -2.63 -2.20
CA GLY A 74 8.08 -1.38 -2.02
C GLY A 74 7.99 -0.84 -0.60
N LEU A 75 6.81 -0.89 0.04
CA LEU A 75 6.64 -0.50 1.44
C LEU A 75 7.42 -1.39 2.42
N LEU A 76 7.47 -2.70 2.15
CA LEU A 76 8.23 -3.66 2.96
C LEU A 76 9.75 -3.52 2.75
N ALA A 77 10.18 -3.24 1.52
CA ALA A 77 11.59 -3.04 1.18
C ALA A 77 12.17 -1.71 1.67
N ASN A 78 11.33 -0.68 1.89
CA ASN A 78 11.76 0.65 2.35
C ASN A 78 12.17 0.72 3.84
N LYS A 79 12.40 -0.42 4.49
CA LYS A 79 12.79 -0.48 5.90
C LYS A 79 14.28 -0.15 6.12
N GLU A 80 15.08 -0.07 5.05
CA GLU A 80 16.53 0.11 5.12
C GLU A 80 17.03 1.11 4.07
N THR A 81 16.67 2.38 4.21
CA THR A 81 17.58 3.45 3.76
C THR A 81 18.10 4.13 5.01
N ALA A 82 19.07 3.48 5.63
CA ALA A 82 19.93 4.15 6.60
C ALA A 82 20.55 5.38 5.92
N PRO A 83 20.70 6.52 6.62
CA PRO A 83 21.35 7.69 6.05
C PRO A 83 22.75 7.28 5.60
N ASN A 84 23.00 7.34 4.29
CA ASN A 84 24.30 7.04 3.72
C ASN A 84 25.29 8.11 4.22
N PRO A 85 26.25 7.80 5.11
CA PRO A 85 27.18 8.79 5.65
C PRO A 85 28.10 9.37 4.57
N ALA A 86 28.14 8.75 3.38
CA ALA A 86 28.92 9.22 2.24
C ALA A 86 28.40 10.52 1.64
N LEU A 87 27.08 10.78 1.67
CA LEU A 87 26.49 12.02 1.14
C LEU A 87 26.52 13.19 2.14
N GLN A 88 26.84 12.92 3.39
CA GLN A 88 26.98 13.97 4.41
C GLN A 88 28.40 14.56 4.47
N ARG A 89 29.36 13.96 3.75
CA ARG A 89 30.74 14.47 3.64
C ARG A 89 30.92 15.53 2.55
N ASP A 90 29.94 15.69 1.66
CA ASP A 90 30.02 16.64 0.53
C ASP A 90 29.36 17.99 0.82
N ALA A 91 28.85 18.22 2.03
CA ALA A 91 28.52 19.57 2.46
C ALA A 91 29.85 20.33 2.66
N PRO A 92 30.14 21.38 1.86
CA PRO A 92 31.37 22.15 2.04
C PRO A 92 31.44 22.69 3.47
N PRO A 93 32.62 22.69 4.11
CA PRO A 93 32.76 23.21 5.46
C PRO A 93 32.23 24.64 5.49
N ALA A 94 31.27 24.90 6.37
CA ALA A 94 30.72 26.22 6.59
C ALA A 94 31.89 27.19 6.81
N THR A 95 32.05 28.15 5.90
CA THR A 95 33.06 29.19 5.98
C THR A 95 32.95 29.85 7.35
N PRO A 96 34.03 29.92 8.16
CA PRO A 96 33.94 30.57 9.45
C PRO A 96 33.60 32.04 9.21
N ALA A 97 32.51 32.50 9.84
CA ALA A 97 32.11 33.89 9.81
C ALA A 97 33.26 34.79 10.30
N PRO A 98 33.49 35.96 9.68
CA PRO A 98 34.50 36.89 10.17
C PRO A 98 34.05 37.40 11.54
N ARG A 99 34.86 37.12 12.57
CA ARG A 99 34.65 37.69 13.90
C ARG A 99 35.02 39.19 13.86
N PRO A 100 34.19 40.07 14.46
CA PRO A 100 34.52 41.48 14.61
C PRO A 100 35.66 41.71 15.60
#